data_AF-A0A086QX59-F1
#
_entry.id   AF-A0A086QX59-F1
#
_cell.length_a   1.000
_cell.length_b   1.000
_cell.length_c   1.000
_cell.angle_alpha   90.00
_cell.angle_beta   90.00
_cell.angle_gamma   90.00
#
_symmetry.space_group_name_H-M   'P 1'
#
loop_
_entity.id
_entity.type
_entity.pdbx_description
1 polymer ?
#
loop_
_entity_poly.entity_id
_entity_poly.type
_entity_poly.pdbx_seq_one_letter_code
_entity_poly.pdbx_strand_id
1 'polypeptide(L)'
;MTGPEFNALIGGVVCSGCRLAMCDCPRHPAEERATGKKMRVDVIANPEAFNEIADNLEVLARSQPMDKYALVVGLKELRGTVVAVTGDGANDAPALKKADVGFAMGLSGGRLKPPM
;
A
#
# COMPACT_ATOMS: atom_id res chain seq x y z
N MET A 1 10.04 7.20 12.30
CA MET A 1 11.02 6.35 11.58
C MET A 1 11.07 6.73 10.10
N THR A 2 12.06 6.28 9.33
CA THR A 2 12.14 6.55 7.88
C THR A 2 11.49 5.45 7.04
N GLY A 3 11.13 5.77 5.79
CA GLY A 3 10.59 4.81 4.81
C GLY A 3 11.45 3.55 4.62
N PRO A 4 12.77 3.69 4.37
CA PRO A 4 13.65 2.53 4.22
C PRO A 4 13.72 1.65 5.48
N GLU A 5 13.77 2.25 6.68
CA GLU A 5 13.75 1.50 7.94
C GLU A 5 12.44 0.74 8.14
N PHE A 6 11.32 1.40 7.86
CA PHE A 6 9.99 0.78 7.91
C PHE A 6 9.91 -0.41 6.96
N ASN A 7 10.31 -0.23 5.70
CA ASN A 7 10.26 -1.29 4.69
C ASN A 7 11.16 -2.48 5.06
N ALA A 8 12.36 -2.22 5.58
CA ALA A 8 13.27 -3.26 6.06
C ALA A 8 12.68 -4.09 7.22
N LEU A 9 11.90 -3.47 8.10
CA LEU A 9 11.24 -4.15 9.23
C LEU A 9 10.06 -5.02 8.77
N ILE A 10 9.19 -4.44 7.94
CA ILE A 10 7.91 -5.09 7.57
C ILE A 10 8.03 -5.99 6.34
N GLY A 11 9.14 -5.90 5.60
CA GLY A 11 9.40 -6.64 4.36
C GLY A 11 8.55 -6.21 3.17
N GLY A 12 7.84 -5.08 3.29
CA GLY A 12 6.96 -4.54 2.27
C GLY A 12 5.65 -5.33 2.08
N VAL A 13 5.02 -5.13 0.92
CA VAL A 13 3.74 -5.77 0.56
C VAL A 13 3.98 -6.95 -0.38
N VAL A 14 3.41 -8.09 -0.04
CA VAL A 14 3.48 -9.34 -0.80
C VAL A 14 2.09 -9.90 -1.08
N CYS A 15 2.00 -10.77 -2.07
CA CYS A 15 0.77 -11.53 -2.33
C CYS A 15 0.55 -12.60 -1.24
N SER A 16 -0.66 -12.70 -0.71
CA SER A 16 -1.04 -13.74 0.27
C SER A 16 -0.88 -15.16 -0.27
N GLY A 17 -1.07 -15.36 -1.58
CA GLY A 17 -1.01 -16.68 -2.21
C GLY A 17 0.41 -17.18 -2.48
N CYS A 18 1.26 -16.34 -3.08
CA CYS A 18 2.60 -16.74 -3.54
C CYS A 18 3.76 -16.06 -2.80
N ARG A 19 3.47 -15.14 -1.87
CA ARG A 19 4.44 -14.36 -1.08
C ARG A 19 5.47 -13.56 -1.88
N LEU A 20 5.22 -13.33 -3.16
CA LEU A 20 6.06 -12.48 -4.00
C LEU A 20 5.53 -11.04 -4.00
N ALA A 21 6.45 -10.07 -3.98
CA ALA A 21 6.13 -8.65 -4.09
C ALA A 21 5.54 -8.32 -5.48
N MET A 22 6.09 -8.91 -6.53
CA MET A 22 5.59 -8.84 -7.91
C MET A 22 5.25 -10.25 -8.40
N CYS A 23 4.01 -10.46 -8.84
CA CYS A 23 3.53 -11.76 -9.28
C CYS A 23 2.44 -11.64 -10.33
N ASP A 24 2.31 -12.68 -11.15
CA ASP A 24 1.25 -12.83 -12.16
C ASP A 24 -0.02 -13.51 -11.59
N CYS A 25 -0.28 -13.30 -10.30
CA CYS A 25 -1.54 -13.72 -9.71
C CYS A 25 -2.67 -12.85 -10.30
N PRO A 26 -3.80 -13.47 -10.68
CA PRO A 26 -4.97 -12.78 -11.18
C PRO A 26 -5.37 -11.60 -10.31
N ARG A 27 -5.71 -10.46 -10.92
CA ARG A 27 -6.28 -9.31 -10.19
C ARG A 27 -7.78 -9.15 -10.42
N HIS A 28 -8.33 -9.90 -11.39
CA HIS A 28 -9.75 -9.89 -11.73
C HIS A 28 -10.35 -11.30 -11.59
N PRO A 29 -11.59 -11.45 -11.09
CA PRO A 29 -12.27 -12.76 -11.00
C PRO A 29 -12.36 -13.53 -12.32
N ALA A 30 -12.33 -12.83 -13.45
CA ALA A 30 -12.32 -13.45 -14.78
C ALA A 30 -10.99 -14.17 -15.08
N GLU A 31 -9.87 -13.57 -14.68
CA GLU A 31 -8.53 -14.14 -14.84
C GLU A 31 -8.30 -15.34 -13.89
N GLU A 32 -8.92 -15.31 -12.70
CA GLU A 32 -8.88 -16.43 -11.75
C GLU A 32 -9.49 -17.70 -12.37
N ARG A 33 -10.65 -17.57 -13.03
CA ARG A 33 -11.29 -18.69 -13.74
C ARG A 33 -10.47 -19.19 -14.93
N ALA A 34 -9.75 -18.30 -15.61
CA ALA A 34 -8.95 -18.64 -16.78
C ALA A 34 -7.61 -19.32 -16.44
N THR A 35 -7.00 -18.95 -15.31
CA THR A 35 -5.65 -19.43 -14.93
C THR A 35 -5.66 -20.49 -13.83
N GLY A 36 -6.77 -20.64 -13.10
CA GLY A 36 -6.86 -21.53 -11.92
C GLY A 36 -6.01 -21.06 -10.72
N LYS A 37 -5.40 -19.88 -10.80
CA LYS A 37 -4.61 -19.27 -9.71
C LYS A 37 -5.51 -18.43 -8.82
N LYS A 38 -5.25 -18.46 -7.51
CA LYS A 38 -5.93 -17.57 -6.55
C LYS A 38 -5.65 -16.11 -6.86
N MET A 39 -6.68 -15.27 -6.70
CA MET A 39 -6.57 -13.82 -6.85
C MET A 39 -5.51 -13.23 -5.89
N ARG A 40 -4.78 -12.22 -6.37
CA ARG A 40 -3.79 -11.50 -5.55
C ARG A 40 -4.50 -10.71 -4.45
N VAL A 41 -4.15 -11.01 -3.21
CA VAL A 41 -4.50 -10.19 -2.05
C VAL A 41 -3.19 -9.68 -1.46
N ASP A 42 -3.07 -8.36 -1.36
CA ASP A 42 -1.89 -7.70 -0.81
C ASP A 42 -1.89 -7.76 0.72
N VAL A 43 -0.81 -8.30 1.28
CA VAL A 43 -0.58 -8.43 2.74
C VAL A 43 0.84 -7.98 3.09
N ILE A 44 1.07 -7.66 4.36
CA ILE A 44 2.41 -7.30 4.85
C ILE A 44 3.24 -8.57 5.03
N ALA A 45 4.49 -8.55 4.58
CA ALA A 45 5.36 -9.72 4.61
C ALA A 45 5.69 -10.16 6.05
N ASN A 46 5.94 -9.20 6.94
CA ASN A 46 6.15 -9.43 8.36
C ASN A 46 5.07 -8.70 9.20
N PRO A 47 3.92 -9.35 9.44
CA PRO A 47 2.81 -8.72 10.17
C PRO A 47 3.10 -8.53 11.65
N GLU A 48 3.96 -9.37 12.24
CA GLU A 48 4.36 -9.27 13.65
C GLU A 48 5.17 -7.98 13.88
N ALA A 49 6.20 -7.75 13.07
CA ALA A 49 7.00 -6.52 13.15
C ALA A 49 6.17 -5.26 12.87
N PHE A 50 5.21 -5.32 11.94
CA PHE A 50 4.28 -4.22 11.73
C PHE A 50 3.46 -3.94 13.00
N ASN A 51 2.98 -4.99 13.67
CA ASN A 51 2.12 -4.84 14.83
C ASN A 51 2.85 -4.23 16.03
N GLU A 52 4.12 -4.55 16.23
CA GLU A 52 4.95 -3.99 17.30
C GLU A 52 5.15 -2.47 17.18
N ILE A 53 5.26 -1.97 15.95
CA ILE A 53 5.51 -0.54 15.72
C ILE A 53 4.24 0.29 15.54
N ALA A 54 3.13 -0.33 15.11
CA ALA A 54 1.96 0.40 14.64
C ALA A 54 1.30 1.32 15.69
N ASP A 55 1.36 0.99 17.00
CA ASP A 55 0.79 1.87 18.04
C ASP A 55 1.65 3.12 18.31
N ASN A 56 2.96 3.03 18.05
CA ASN A 56 3.91 4.11 18.34
C ASN A 56 4.36 4.85 17.07
N LEU A 57 3.93 4.40 15.89
CA LEU A 57 4.32 4.99 14.62
C LEU A 57 3.46 6.22 14.31
N GLU A 58 3.89 7.38 14.81
CA GLU A 58 3.22 8.66 14.53
C GLU A 58 3.74 9.33 13.25
N VAL A 59 5.04 9.18 12.95
CA VAL A 59 5.69 9.84 11.81
C VAL A 59 6.52 8.86 10.99
N LEU A 60 6.13 8.70 9.72
CA LEU A 60 6.92 8.03 8.69
C LEU A 60 7.55 9.07 7.76
N ALA A 61 8.82 9.38 7.98
CA ALA A 61 9.55 10.37 7.22
C ALA A 61 10.19 9.77 5.96
N ARG A 62 10.39 10.58 4.91
CA ARG A 62 11.13 10.18 3.70
C ARG A 62 10.57 8.90 3.04
N SER A 63 9.27 8.67 3.16
CA SER A 63 8.57 7.50 2.62
C SER A 63 8.44 7.56 1.10
N GLN A 64 8.59 6.42 0.45
CA GLN A 64 8.22 6.22 -0.95
C GLN A 64 6.72 5.90 -1.08
N PRO A 65 6.12 6.01 -2.29
CA PRO A 65 4.73 5.62 -2.52
C PRO A 65 4.36 4.22 -2.03
N MET A 66 5.26 3.25 -2.22
CA MET A 66 5.05 1.87 -1.78
C MET A 66 5.06 1.73 -0.25
N ASP A 67 5.82 2.55 0.47
CA ASP A 67 5.84 2.54 1.94
C ASP A 67 4.52 3.06 2.50
N LYS A 68 3.99 4.14 1.91
CA LYS A 68 2.65 4.65 2.25
C LYS A 68 1.58 3.61 1.97
N TYR A 69 1.65 2.94 0.82
CA TYR A 69 0.72 1.86 0.49
C TYR A 69 0.80 0.71 1.51
N ALA A 70 2.01 0.29 1.88
CA ALA A 70 2.22 -0.74 2.88
C ALA A 70 1.65 -0.35 4.25
N LEU A 71 1.81 0.91 4.67
CA LEU A 71 1.22 1.41 5.91
C LEU A 71 -0.31 1.29 5.89
N VAL A 72 -0.95 1.69 4.79
CA VAL A 72 -2.41 1.60 4.63
C VAL A 72 -2.89 0.15 4.63
N VAL A 73 -2.19 -0.75 3.93
CA VAL A 73 -2.49 -2.19 3.92
C VAL A 73 -2.37 -2.76 5.33
N GLY A 74 -1.29 -2.47 6.06
CA GLY A 74 -1.08 -2.98 7.41
C GLY A 74 -2.14 -2.49 8.40
N LEU A 75 -2.43 -1.18 8.43
CA LEU A 75 -3.47 -0.62 9.31
C LEU A 75 -4.85 -1.22 9.02
N LYS A 76 -5.22 -1.36 7.75
CA LYS A 76 -6.53 -1.88 7.38
C LYS A 76 -6.67 -3.38 7.62
N GLU A 77 -5.73 -4.18 7.14
CA GLU A 77 -5.85 -5.65 7.15
C GLU A 77 -5.44 -6.27 8.50
N LEU A 78 -4.46 -5.70 9.21
CA LEU A 78 -3.96 -6.28 10.47
C LEU A 78 -4.64 -5.70 11.71
N ARG A 79 -5.04 -4.41 11.67
CA ARG A 79 -5.67 -3.73 12.82
C ARG A 79 -7.17 -3.57 12.68
N GLY A 80 -7.73 -3.76 11.48
CA GLY A 80 -9.15 -3.52 11.21
C GLY A 80 -9.58 -2.08 11.45
N THR A 81 -8.63 -1.13 11.41
CA THR A 81 -8.93 0.30 11.61
C THR A 81 -9.48 0.91 10.33
N VAL A 82 -10.38 1.90 10.49
CA VAL A 82 -10.81 2.75 9.37
C VAL A 82 -9.69 3.72 9.03
N VAL A 83 -9.16 3.65 7.82
CA VAL A 83 -8.01 4.44 7.37
C VAL A 83 -8.44 5.53 6.40
N ALA A 84 -8.13 6.77 6.76
CA ALA A 84 -8.24 7.92 5.86
C ALA A 84 -6.85 8.33 5.34
N VAL A 85 -6.73 8.55 4.03
CA VAL A 85 -5.47 8.96 3.38
C VAL A 85 -5.70 10.26 2.61
N THR A 86 -4.74 11.17 2.69
CA THR A 86 -4.69 12.38 1.87
C THR A 86 -3.42 12.42 1.04
N GLY A 87 -3.47 12.94 -0.18
CA GLY A 87 -2.32 12.93 -1.08
C GLY A 87 -2.50 13.74 -2.36
N ASP A 88 -1.41 13.88 -3.12
CA ASP A 88 -1.30 14.62 -4.39
C ASP A 88 -1.85 13.84 -5.61
N GLY A 89 -2.53 12.72 -5.36
CA GLY A 89 -3.28 11.96 -6.34
C GLY A 89 -2.42 11.02 -7.19
N ALA A 90 -1.34 11.48 -7.82
CA ALA A 90 -0.55 10.65 -8.74
C ALA A 90 0.34 9.63 -8.01
N ASN A 91 1.11 10.08 -7.01
CA ASN A 91 2.02 9.22 -6.26
C ASN A 91 1.27 8.38 -5.23
N ASP A 92 0.20 8.94 -4.67
CA ASP A 92 -0.57 8.32 -3.60
C ASP A 92 -1.78 7.52 -4.12
N ALA A 93 -1.97 7.40 -5.44
CA ALA A 93 -3.11 6.70 -6.04
C ALA A 93 -3.36 5.28 -5.48
N PRO A 94 -2.34 4.40 -5.33
CA PRO A 94 -2.56 3.07 -4.77
C PRO A 94 -3.03 3.11 -3.31
N ALA A 95 -2.45 4.01 -2.51
CA ALA A 95 -2.80 4.19 -1.09
C ALA A 95 -4.21 4.77 -0.93
N LEU A 96 -4.56 5.79 -1.72
CA LEU A 96 -5.88 6.40 -1.77
C LEU A 96 -6.97 5.40 -2.17
N LYS A 97 -6.69 4.52 -3.13
CA LYS A 97 -7.64 3.49 -3.59
C LYS A 97 -7.86 2.39 -2.53
N LYS A 98 -6.85 2.08 -1.71
CA LYS A 98 -6.93 1.03 -0.68
C LYS A 98 -7.56 1.52 0.62
N ALA A 99 -7.40 2.80 0.93
CA ALA A 99 -7.99 3.48 2.09
C ALA A 99 -9.52 3.34 2.11
N ASP A 100 -10.12 3.50 3.29
CA ASP A 100 -11.57 3.57 3.43
C ASP A 100 -12.11 4.92 2.95
N VAL A 101 -11.35 5.99 3.20
CA VAL A 101 -11.65 7.34 2.73
C VAL A 101 -10.40 7.98 2.14
N GLY A 102 -10.45 8.39 0.87
CA GLY A 102 -9.35 9.04 0.17
C GLY A 102 -9.64 10.51 -0.14
N PHE A 103 -8.76 11.41 0.28
CA PHE A 103 -8.79 12.83 -0.08
C PHE A 103 -7.70 13.13 -1.12
N ALA A 104 -8.11 13.30 -2.38
CA ALA A 104 -7.19 13.76 -3.43
C ALA A 104 -7.16 15.29 -3.44
N MET A 105 -5.99 15.88 -3.22
CA MET A 105 -5.82 17.32 -3.29
C MET A 105 -5.71 17.77 -4.77
N GLY A 106 -6.71 18.50 -5.27
CA GLY A 106 -6.74 19.02 -6.64
C GLY A 106 -5.85 20.26 -6.88
N LEU A 107 -5.51 20.50 -8.16
CA LEU A 107 -4.83 21.64 -8.82
C LEU A 107 -3.53 22.23 -8.22
N SER A 108 -3.21 21.99 -6.96
CA SER A 108 -2.01 22.50 -6.27
C SER A 108 -0.88 21.47 -6.16
N GLY A 109 -1.17 20.19 -6.46
CA GLY A 109 -0.20 19.09 -6.46
C GLY A 109 0.19 18.69 -7.87
N GLY A 110 1.18 19.37 -8.47
CA GLY A 110 1.90 18.88 -9.65
C GLY A 110 1.14 18.88 -10.98
N ARG A 111 1.17 20.02 -11.68
CA ARG A 111 0.93 20.06 -13.14
C ARG A 111 1.97 19.16 -13.82
N LEU A 112 1.53 18.07 -14.47
CA LEU A 112 2.31 17.45 -15.55
C LEU A 112 2.54 18.56 -16.59
N LYS A 113 3.77 19.05 -16.71
CA LYS A 113 4.11 19.98 -17.80
C LYS A 113 3.82 19.26 -19.12
N PRO A 114 2.99 19.83 -20.02
CA PRO A 114 2.92 19.30 -21.37
C PRO A 114 4.32 19.41 -22.00
N PRO A 115 4.71 18.46 -22.86
CA PRO A 115 5.98 18.54 -23.57
C PRO A 115 6.03 19.84 -24.37
N MET A 116 7.16 20.55 -24.27
CA MET A 116 7.49 21.67 -25.16
C MET A 116 7.77 21.17 -26.57
#